data_AF-A0A2V7L9P6-F1
#
_entry.id   AF-A0A2V7L9P6-F1
#
_cell.length_a   1.000
_cell.length_b   1.000
_cell.length_c   1.000
_cell.angle_alpha   90.00
_cell.angle_beta   90.00
_cell.angle_gamma   90.00
#
_symmetry.space_group_name_H-M   'P 1'
#
loop_
_entity.id
_entity.type
_entity.pdbx_description
1 polymer ?
#
loop_
_entity_poly.entity_id
_entity_poly.type
_entity_poly.pdbx_seq_one_letter_code
_entity_poly.pdbx_strand_id
1 'polypeptide(L)'
;MRRASYVVLAALAACSAPKIPLGNPPDEIAAMLKRSASDWNRGDLQGFMSDYAQDSLTSYMNNGHVQYGWQALYDRYQKNYFAPGKSRDSLSFDELHVRVLTPDFAYATARFKLSRRDSTVASGPFTLVLQKQGDRWKILHDHTSADTK
;
A
#
# COMPACT_ATOMS: atom_id res chain seq x y z
N MET A 1 70.95 2.97 3.43
CA MET A 1 69.64 3.08 2.73
C MET A 1 68.58 2.38 3.57
N ARG A 2 67.69 3.14 4.24
CA ARG A 2 66.60 2.58 5.07
C ARG A 2 65.32 2.54 4.22
N ARG A 3 64.76 1.35 3.99
CA ARG A 3 63.45 1.17 3.34
C ARG A 3 62.38 1.32 4.41
N ALA A 4 61.54 2.34 4.29
CA ALA A 4 60.34 2.50 5.12
C ALA A 4 59.20 1.71 4.46
N SER A 5 58.73 0.66 5.13
CA SER A 5 57.54 -0.08 4.71
C SER A 5 56.30 0.66 5.22
N TYR A 6 55.53 1.26 4.31
CA TYR A 6 54.23 1.84 4.64
C TYR A 6 53.20 0.72 4.72
N VAL A 7 52.68 0.46 5.91
CA VAL A 7 51.51 -0.41 6.11
C VAL A 7 50.27 0.45 5.84
N VAL A 8 49.58 0.18 4.73
CA VAL A 8 48.27 0.76 4.44
C VAL A 8 47.24 0.00 5.27
N LEU A 9 46.76 0.60 6.37
CA LEU A 9 45.59 0.11 7.10
C LEU A 9 44.34 0.45 6.28
N ALA A 10 43.78 -0.54 5.59
CA ALA A 10 42.46 -0.42 4.98
C ALA A 10 41.39 -0.45 6.09
N ALA A 11 40.84 0.72 6.44
CA ALA A 11 39.71 0.82 7.34
C ALA A 11 38.46 0.26 6.66
N LEU A 12 38.08 -0.98 7.01
CA LEU A 12 36.78 -1.55 6.67
C LEU A 12 35.70 -0.78 7.44
N ALA A 13 35.17 0.28 6.83
CA ALA A 13 33.94 0.91 7.31
C ALA A 13 32.81 -0.12 7.18
N ALA A 14 32.46 -0.77 8.29
CA ALA A 14 31.36 -1.70 8.34
C ALA A 14 30.06 -0.94 8.03
N CYS A 15 29.51 -1.14 6.84
CA CYS A 15 28.18 -0.68 6.47
C CYS A 15 27.17 -1.27 7.45
N SER A 16 26.77 -0.48 8.45
CA SER A 16 25.65 -0.83 9.32
C SER A 16 24.38 -0.60 8.52
N ALA A 17 23.80 -1.67 7.97
CA ALA A 17 22.47 -1.60 7.38
C ALA A 17 21.49 -1.10 8.45
N PRO A 18 20.58 -0.17 8.10
CA PRO A 18 19.58 0.30 9.05
C PRO A 18 18.77 -0.87 9.58
N LYS A 19 18.69 -0.99 10.91
CA LYS A 19 17.87 -2.01 11.58
C LYS A 19 16.42 -1.60 11.43
N ILE A 20 15.66 -2.32 10.61
CA ILE A 20 14.21 -2.17 10.55
C ILE A 20 13.64 -2.82 11.81
N PRO A 21 12.90 -2.09 12.68
CA PRO A 21 12.25 -2.68 13.84
C PRO A 21 11.34 -3.82 13.38
N LEU A 22 11.53 -5.00 13.98
CA LEU A 22 10.64 -6.15 13.75
C LEU A 22 9.31 -5.85 14.43
N GLY A 23 8.40 -5.21 13.69
CA GLY A 23 7.02 -5.02 14.09
C GLY A 23 6.18 -6.29 13.89
N ASN A 24 4.85 -6.14 13.87
CA ASN A 24 3.94 -7.21 13.47
C ASN A 24 3.24 -6.83 12.15
N PRO A 25 3.84 -7.11 10.98
CA PRO A 25 3.30 -6.65 9.70
C PRO A 25 1.83 -7.03 9.45
N PRO A 26 1.35 -8.25 9.78
CA PRO A 26 -0.07 -8.57 9.72
C PRO A 26 -0.98 -7.57 10.45
N ASP A 27 -0.69 -7.24 11.71
CA ASP A 27 -1.50 -6.32 12.51
C ASP A 27 -1.39 -4.88 11.98
N GLU A 28 -0.19 -4.46 11.58
CA GLU A 28 0.07 -3.13 11.02
C GLU A 28 -0.68 -2.92 9.69
N ILE A 29 -0.70 -3.94 8.81
CA ILE A 29 -1.42 -3.92 7.52
C ILE A 29 -2.94 -3.99 7.75
N ALA A 30 -3.40 -4.77 8.73
CA ALA A 30 -4.82 -4.78 9.12
C ALA A 30 -5.27 -3.39 9.61
N ALA A 31 -4.45 -2.73 10.43
CA ALA A 31 -4.71 -1.37 10.89
C ALA A 31 -4.69 -0.35 9.75
N MET A 32 -3.76 -0.50 8.79
CA MET A 32 -3.72 0.30 7.57
C MET A 32 -5.02 0.18 6.77
N LEU A 33 -5.49 -1.04 6.48
CA LEU A 33 -6.75 -1.26 5.74
C LEU A 33 -7.97 -0.72 6.49
N LYS A 34 -8.02 -0.88 7.82
CA LYS A 34 -9.10 -0.30 8.64
C LYS A 34 -9.15 1.22 8.52
N ARG A 35 -7.98 1.88 8.59
CA ARG A 35 -7.87 3.31 8.36
C ARG A 35 -8.32 3.68 6.95
N SER A 36 -7.82 3.00 5.92
CA SER A 36 -8.18 3.24 4.52
C SER A 36 -9.71 3.21 4.31
N ALA A 37 -10.39 2.18 4.83
CA ALA A 37 -11.86 2.10 4.79
C ALA A 37 -12.54 3.27 5.52
N SER A 38 -12.03 3.65 6.70
CA SER A 38 -12.55 4.81 7.45
C SER A 38 -12.38 6.12 6.66
N ASP A 39 -11.22 6.32 6.03
CA ASP A 39 -10.88 7.49 5.22
C ASP A 39 -11.83 7.58 4.01
N TRP A 40 -12.02 6.47 3.29
CA TRP A 40 -13.00 6.37 2.20
C TRP A 40 -14.43 6.72 2.65
N ASN A 41 -14.88 6.10 3.75
CA ASN A 41 -16.26 6.21 4.23
C ASN A 41 -16.59 7.63 4.68
N ARG A 42 -15.64 8.33 5.32
CA ARG A 42 -15.83 9.74 5.71
C ARG A 42 -15.57 10.75 4.58
N GLY A 43 -15.18 10.29 3.39
CA GLY A 43 -14.92 11.17 2.25
C GLY A 43 -13.55 11.86 2.26
N ASP A 44 -12.58 11.32 2.99
CA ASP A 44 -11.22 11.84 3.07
C ASP A 44 -10.33 11.18 1.99
N LEU A 45 -10.29 11.81 0.81
CA LEU A 45 -9.46 11.33 -0.30
C LEU A 45 -7.97 11.36 0.04
N GLN A 46 -7.50 12.41 0.73
CA GLN A 46 -6.08 12.56 1.07
C GLN A 46 -5.65 11.46 2.04
N GLY A 47 -6.46 11.19 3.06
CA GLY A 47 -6.27 10.07 3.98
C GLY A 47 -6.22 8.73 3.23
N PHE A 48 -7.22 8.45 2.40
CA PHE A 48 -7.32 7.21 1.64
C PHE A 48 -6.10 7.00 0.72
N MET A 49 -5.70 8.04 -0.01
CA MET A 49 -4.55 7.99 -0.92
C MET A 49 -3.20 8.01 -0.20
N SER A 50 -3.17 8.34 1.09
CA SER A 50 -1.95 8.31 1.90
C SER A 50 -1.43 6.90 2.16
N ASP A 51 -2.24 5.86 1.93
CA ASP A 51 -1.79 4.46 2.05
C ASP A 51 -1.08 3.97 0.78
N TYR A 52 -1.17 4.69 -0.34
CA TYR A 52 -0.38 4.39 -1.54
C TYR A 52 1.00 5.04 -1.48
N ALA A 53 2.02 4.39 -2.03
CA ALA A 53 3.34 4.98 -2.19
C ALA A 53 3.27 6.14 -3.20
N GLN A 54 3.95 7.24 -2.91
CA GLN A 54 3.96 8.41 -3.77
C GLN A 54 5.08 8.29 -4.81
N ASP A 55 4.92 7.32 -5.71
CA ASP A 55 5.91 6.90 -6.71
C ASP A 55 5.30 6.85 -8.12
N SER A 56 6.13 6.91 -9.16
CA SER A 56 5.70 6.86 -10.56
C SER A 56 5.28 5.45 -11.01
N LEU A 57 5.74 4.40 -10.33
CA LEU A 57 5.41 2.99 -10.56
C LEU A 57 4.30 2.46 -9.65
N THR A 58 3.80 3.26 -8.71
CA THR A 58 2.58 2.92 -7.96
C THR A 58 1.49 2.53 -8.95
N SER A 59 0.99 1.31 -8.82
CA SER A 59 0.13 0.72 -9.85
C SER A 59 -1.20 0.26 -9.30
N TYR A 60 -2.24 0.49 -10.08
CA TYR A 60 -3.59 0.01 -9.84
C TYR A 60 -4.08 -0.76 -11.07
N MET A 61 -4.51 -2.00 -10.86
CA MET A 61 -5.04 -2.89 -11.89
C MET A 61 -6.48 -3.25 -11.57
N ASN A 62 -7.34 -3.11 -12.57
CA ASN A 62 -8.73 -3.51 -12.49
C ASN A 62 -9.29 -3.72 -13.91
N ASN A 63 -10.09 -4.76 -14.09
CA ASN A 63 -10.84 -5.05 -15.33
C ASN A 63 -9.93 -5.09 -16.57
N GLY A 64 -8.76 -5.73 -16.46
CA GLY A 64 -7.79 -5.85 -17.56
C GLY A 64 -7.01 -4.56 -17.89
N HIS A 65 -7.22 -3.47 -17.14
CA HIS A 65 -6.50 -2.22 -17.30
C HIS A 65 -5.51 -2.00 -16.17
N VAL A 66 -4.35 -1.43 -16.50
CA VAL A 66 -3.35 -0.97 -15.54
C VAL A 66 -3.19 0.55 -15.63
N GLN A 67 -3.10 1.18 -14.47
CA GLN A 67 -2.72 2.57 -14.30
C GLN A 67 -1.45 2.65 -13.46
N TYR A 68 -0.52 3.52 -13.86
CA TYR A 68 0.72 3.81 -13.12
C TYR A 68 0.73 5.26 -12.64
N GLY A 69 1.45 5.50 -11.54
CA GLY A 69 1.73 6.80 -10.96
C GLY A 69 0.70 7.22 -9.92
N TRP A 70 1.19 7.60 -8.73
CA TRP A 70 0.34 8.03 -7.62
C TRP A 70 -0.58 9.20 -7.98
N GLN A 71 -0.07 10.24 -8.67
CA GLN A 71 -0.87 11.42 -9.01
C GLN A 71 -2.02 11.06 -9.96
N ALA A 72 -1.75 10.25 -10.98
CA ALA A 72 -2.79 9.83 -11.91
C ALA A 72 -3.88 9.02 -11.18
N LEU A 73 -3.48 8.15 -10.23
CA LEU A 73 -4.41 7.37 -9.42
C LEU A 73 -5.25 8.28 -8.51
N TYR A 74 -4.62 9.26 -7.86
CA TYR A 74 -5.30 10.28 -7.06
C TYR A 74 -6.36 11.02 -7.87
N ASP A 75 -5.99 11.54 -9.05
CA ASP A 75 -6.89 12.30 -9.93
C ASP A 75 -8.07 11.43 -10.39
N ARG A 76 -7.83 10.14 -10.67
CA ARG A 76 -8.88 9.17 -10.98
C ARG A 76 -9.87 9.02 -9.83
N TYR A 77 -9.38 8.81 -8.59
CA TYR A 77 -10.25 8.68 -7.44
C TYR A 77 -11.04 9.97 -7.18
N GLN A 78 -10.37 11.13 -7.26
CA GLN A 78 -11.01 12.42 -7.14
C GLN A 78 -12.15 12.59 -8.13
N LYS A 79 -11.90 12.40 -9.43
CA LYS A 79 -12.89 12.54 -10.49
C LYS A 79 -14.08 11.60 -10.34
N ASN A 80 -13.83 10.35 -10.00
CA ASN A 80 -14.87 9.31 -10.05
C ASN A 80 -15.70 9.24 -8.77
N TYR A 81 -15.12 9.53 -7.61
CA TYR A 81 -15.71 9.20 -6.31
C TYR A 81 -15.81 10.40 -5.34
N PHE A 82 -14.93 11.41 -5.46
CA PHE A 82 -14.84 12.50 -4.47
C PHE A 82 -15.14 13.90 -5.06
N ALA A 83 -15.48 14.01 -6.34
CA ALA A 83 -15.91 15.27 -6.94
C ALA A 83 -17.23 15.78 -6.33
N PRO A 84 -17.49 17.10 -6.33
CA PRO A 84 -18.75 17.66 -5.84
C PRO A 84 -19.97 16.97 -6.46
N GLY A 85 -20.93 16.58 -5.62
CA GLY A 85 -22.15 15.87 -6.03
C GLY A 85 -21.98 14.36 -6.25
N LYS A 86 -20.79 13.77 -6.08
CA LYS A 86 -20.60 12.32 -6.09
C LYS A 86 -20.90 11.71 -4.73
N SER A 87 -21.56 10.56 -4.75
CA SER A 87 -21.72 9.67 -3.59
C SER A 87 -20.84 8.43 -3.75
N ARG A 88 -20.42 7.84 -2.63
CA ARG A 88 -19.65 6.60 -2.58
C ARG A 88 -20.39 5.61 -1.70
N ASP A 89 -20.35 4.34 -2.09
CA ASP A 89 -20.84 3.26 -1.27
C ASP A 89 -19.83 2.97 -0.13
N SER A 90 -20.32 2.47 1.00
CA SER A 90 -19.49 2.23 2.18
C SER A 90 -18.55 1.06 1.94
N LEU A 91 -17.26 1.28 2.17
CA LEU A 91 -16.19 0.31 2.00
C LEU A 91 -15.89 -0.42 3.31
N SER A 92 -15.70 -1.73 3.21
CA SER A 92 -15.10 -2.57 4.24
C SER A 92 -14.20 -3.63 3.60
N PHE A 93 -13.29 -4.18 4.40
CA PHE A 93 -12.41 -5.27 3.98
C PHE A 93 -12.59 -6.48 4.90
N ASP A 94 -12.50 -7.67 4.31
CA ASP A 94 -12.51 -8.95 5.02
C ASP A 94 -11.54 -9.95 4.38
N GLU A 95 -11.40 -11.13 4.99
CA GLU A 95 -10.55 -12.22 4.51
C GLU A 95 -9.07 -11.80 4.29
N LEU A 96 -8.55 -10.96 5.19
CA LEU A 96 -7.15 -10.51 5.13
C LEU A 96 -6.19 -11.66 5.42
N HIS A 97 -5.32 -11.92 4.46
CA HIS A 97 -4.16 -12.79 4.59
C HIS A 97 -2.90 -12.01 4.21
N VAL A 98 -1.91 -12.01 5.10
CA VAL A 98 -0.64 -11.30 4.90
C VAL A 98 0.50 -12.32 4.83
N ARG A 99 1.35 -12.18 3.81
CA ARG A 99 2.60 -12.91 3.68
C ARG A 99 3.77 -11.94 3.75
N VAL A 100 4.55 -12.05 4.83
CA VAL A 100 5.78 -11.28 5.02
C VAL A 100 6.88 -11.89 4.16
N LEU A 101 7.53 -11.08 3.34
CA LEU A 101 8.62 -11.50 2.45
C LEU A 101 9.97 -11.11 3.04
N THR A 102 10.05 -9.90 3.58
CA THR A 102 11.20 -9.33 4.30
C THR A 102 10.66 -8.45 5.45
N PRO A 103 11.52 -7.92 6.35
CA PRO A 103 11.06 -7.01 7.40
C PRO A 103 10.30 -5.77 6.89
N ASP A 104 10.51 -5.36 5.64
CA ASP A 104 9.94 -4.19 4.98
C ASP A 104 9.11 -4.49 3.73
N PHE A 105 8.94 -5.75 3.30
CA PHE A 105 8.08 -6.12 2.18
C PHE A 105 7.10 -7.22 2.55
N ALA A 106 5.87 -7.09 2.07
CA ALA A 106 4.82 -8.09 2.19
C ALA A 106 3.93 -8.07 0.95
N TYR A 107 3.21 -9.17 0.73
CA TYR A 107 1.99 -9.11 -0.06
C TYR A 107 0.79 -9.48 0.82
N ALA A 108 -0.35 -8.89 0.50
CA ALA A 108 -1.61 -9.17 1.17
C ALA A 108 -2.69 -9.52 0.15
N THR A 109 -3.53 -10.49 0.48
CA THR A 109 -4.79 -10.73 -0.23
C THR A 109 -5.93 -10.46 0.72
N ALA A 110 -7.00 -9.86 0.23
CA ALA A 110 -8.21 -9.61 1.00
C ALA A 110 -9.38 -9.45 0.03
N ARG A 111 -10.58 -9.23 0.58
CA ARG A 111 -11.77 -8.92 -0.19
C ARG A 111 -12.27 -7.53 0.19
N PHE A 112 -12.73 -6.78 -0.82
CA PHE A 112 -13.45 -5.53 -0.60
C PHE A 112 -14.95 -5.80 -0.66
N LYS A 113 -15.71 -5.01 0.09
CA LYS A 113 -17.16 -4.93 0.00
C LYS A 113 -17.59 -3.47 -0.03
N LEU A 114 -18.37 -3.11 -1.04
CA LEU A 114 -19.06 -1.83 -1.16
C LEU A 114 -20.54 -2.04 -0.84
N SER A 115 -21.04 -1.28 0.14
CA SER A 115 -22.41 -1.42 0.66
C SER A 115 -23.21 -0.13 0.48
N ARG A 116 -24.46 -0.28 0.05
CA ARG A 116 -25.44 0.80 -0.02
C ARG A 116 -26.63 0.42 0.85
N ARG A 117 -26.82 1.15 1.96
CA ARG A 117 -27.77 0.76 3.01
C ARG A 117 -27.44 -0.67 3.48
N ASP A 118 -28.43 -1.57 3.45
CA ASP A 118 -28.29 -2.94 3.94
C ASP A 118 -27.89 -3.94 2.84
N SER A 119 -27.46 -3.47 1.67
CA SER A 119 -27.12 -4.32 0.52
C SER A 119 -25.68 -4.11 0.05
N THR A 120 -24.96 -5.22 -0.17
CA THR A 120 -23.69 -5.22 -0.90
C THR A 120 -23.96 -4.98 -2.38
N VAL A 121 -23.36 -3.92 -2.95
CA VAL A 121 -23.57 -3.53 -4.35
C VAL A 121 -22.37 -3.87 -5.25
N ALA A 122 -21.20 -4.08 -4.64
CA ALA A 122 -20.04 -4.65 -5.31
C ALA A 122 -19.13 -5.31 -4.26
N SER A 123 -18.47 -6.38 -4.66
CA SER A 123 -17.44 -7.06 -3.86
C SER A 123 -16.42 -7.69 -4.79
N GLY A 124 -15.31 -8.15 -4.21
CA GLY A 124 -14.35 -8.96 -4.95
C GLY A 124 -12.99 -9.04 -4.25
N PRO A 125 -12.12 -9.95 -4.71
CA PRO A 125 -10.78 -10.08 -4.18
C PRO A 125 -9.87 -8.95 -4.66
N PHE A 126 -8.87 -8.62 -3.85
CA PHE A 126 -7.75 -7.80 -4.25
C PHE A 126 -6.43 -8.33 -3.69
N THR A 127 -5.34 -7.99 -4.36
CA THR A 127 -3.96 -8.27 -3.92
C THR A 127 -3.20 -6.96 -3.81
N LEU A 128 -2.48 -6.78 -2.71
CA LEU A 128 -1.56 -5.66 -2.49
C LEU A 128 -0.12 -6.16 -2.44
N VAL A 129 0.80 -5.45 -3.11
CA VAL A 129 2.23 -5.49 -2.80
C VAL A 129 2.56 -4.28 -1.97
N LEU A 130 3.18 -4.50 -0.82
CA LEU A 130 3.36 -3.50 0.23
C LEU A 130 4.83 -3.37 0.59
N GLN A 131 5.25 -2.13 0.83
CA GLN A 131 6.57 -1.82 1.38
C GLN A 131 6.42 -0.93 2.61
N LYS A 132 7.19 -1.19 3.66
CA LYS A 132 7.30 -0.32 4.83
C LYS A 132 8.22 0.86 4.49
N GLN A 133 7.65 2.06 4.48
CA GLN A 133 8.36 3.32 4.24
C GLN A 133 8.29 4.17 5.51
N GLY A 134 9.41 4.24 6.23
CA GLY A 134 9.43 4.73 7.60
C GLY A 134 8.53 3.88 8.50
N ASP A 135 7.54 4.51 9.10
CA ASP A 135 6.70 3.89 10.14
C ASP A 135 5.40 3.31 9.55
N ARG A 136 5.21 3.42 8.23
CA ARG A 136 3.95 3.08 7.55
C ARG A 136 4.16 2.08 6.43
N TRP A 137 3.27 1.12 6.33
CA TRP A 137 3.11 0.32 5.12
C TRP A 137 2.47 1.15 4.02
N LYS A 138 2.99 0.99 2.80
CA LYS A 138 2.57 1.69 1.60
C LYS A 138 2.29 0.70 0.49
N ILE A 139 1.19 0.90 -0.21
CA ILE A 139 0.77 0.11 -1.37
C ILE A 139 1.63 0.53 -2.57
N LEU A 140 2.43 -0.40 -3.08
CA LEU A 140 3.18 -0.26 -4.33
C LEU A 140 2.35 -0.71 -5.54
N HIS A 141 1.55 -1.76 -5.34
CA HIS A 141 0.72 -2.36 -6.37
C HIS A 141 -0.60 -2.82 -5.75
N ASP A 142 -1.71 -2.50 -6.41
CA ASP A 142 -3.06 -2.91 -6.07
C ASP A 142 -3.70 -3.55 -7.30
N HIS A 143 -4.02 -4.83 -7.23
CA HIS A 143 -4.81 -5.51 -8.25
C HIS A 143 -6.13 -5.93 -7.65
N THR A 144 -7.20 -5.29 -8.11
CA THR A 144 -8.57 -5.54 -7.68
C THR A 144 -9.37 -6.19 -8.82
N SER A 145 -10.11 -7.26 -8.50
CA SER A 145 -11.08 -7.88 -9.40
C SER A 145 -12.46 -7.81 -8.79
N ALA A 146 -13.48 -7.46 -9.57
CA ALA A 146 -14.86 -7.54 -9.11
C ALA A 146 -15.39 -8.98 -9.23
N ASP A 147 -16.21 -9.40 -8.27
CA ASP A 147 -17.00 -10.62 -8.42
C ASP A 147 -17.89 -10.50 -9.66
N THR A 148 -18.08 -11.63 -10.36
CA THR A 148 -19.03 -11.71 -11.45
C THR A 148 -20.44 -11.44 -10.92
N LYS A 149 -21.17 -10.60 -11.65
CA LYS A 149 -22.60 -10.36 -11.40
C LYS A 149 -23.47 -11.52 -11.88
#